data_AF-A0A355UER5-F1
#
_entry.id   AF-A0A355UER5-F1
#
_cell.length_a   1.000
_cell.length_b   1.000
_cell.length_c   1.000
_cell.angle_alpha   90.00
_cell.angle_beta   90.00
_cell.angle_gamma   90.00
#
_symmetry.space_group_name_H-M   'P 1'
#
loop_
_entity.id
_entity.type
_entity.pdbx_description
1 polymer ?
#
loop_
_entity_poly.entity_id
_entity_poly.type
_entity_poly.pdbx_seq_one_letter_code
_entity_poly.pdbx_strand_id
1 'polypeptide(L)'
;NNSALVEVKNAVKNIKNLNSYYEIECPKCHGKAVIDRVVFDKPIRNQNKIDIKTVSLNCVNCSTTNIEDTNDVILNQMYYPYSYKNIDVNYTFLKNSKIAVLENDKITNIFTYRNLKVIDEILDISKNLSTDAQKIIKYILMSFMHQCKITDKRSNSQWPLWIPKRDCVERNIITIFEKKLNNFVKATKFIHNEYKNNSIVDSFDLLEKNKTMLLHKGSQHISTTDFPDNSVDLIITDPPYLEQVLYSEYMQLYA
;
A
#
# COMPACT_ATOMS: atom_id res chain seq x y z
N ASN A 1 14.35 0.15 19.85
CA ASN A 1 13.88 0.04 18.44
C ASN A 1 14.21 1.23 17.53
N ASN A 2 15.28 2.00 17.78
CA ASN A 2 15.64 3.12 16.90
C ASN A 2 16.50 2.67 15.70
N SER A 3 17.22 1.55 15.82
CA SER A 3 18.12 1.01 14.78
C SER A 3 17.39 0.63 13.49
N ALA A 4 16.34 -0.18 13.57
CA ALA A 4 15.55 -0.59 12.41
C ALA A 4 14.94 0.60 11.66
N LEU A 5 14.49 1.64 12.38
CA LEU A 5 13.95 2.84 11.75
C LEU A 5 15.04 3.67 11.04
N VAL A 6 16.26 3.70 11.59
CA VAL A 6 17.42 4.33 10.94
C VAL A 6 17.81 3.58 9.66
N GLU A 7 17.84 2.24 9.69
CA GLU A 7 18.05 1.42 8.50
C GLU A 7 17.03 1.72 7.40
N VAL A 8 15.73 1.74 7.75
CA VAL A 8 14.67 2.08 6.79
C VAL A 8 14.89 3.48 6.21
N LYS A 9 15.20 4.49 7.02
CA LYS A 9 15.50 5.84 6.54
C LYS A 9 16.71 5.89 5.60
N ASN A 10 17.72 5.07 5.83
CA ASN A 10 18.87 4.97 4.92
C ASN A 10 18.47 4.31 3.60
N ALA A 11 17.66 3.24 3.65
CA ALA A 11 17.13 2.55 2.48
C ALA A 11 16.22 3.43 1.61
N VAL A 12 15.57 4.46 2.17
CA VAL A 12 14.76 5.43 1.41
C VAL A 12 15.54 6.06 0.27
N LYS A 13 16.86 6.28 0.40
CA LYS A 13 17.67 6.82 -0.71
C LYS A 13 17.64 5.88 -1.92
N ASN A 14 17.79 4.57 -1.69
CA ASN A 14 17.74 3.57 -2.75
C ASN A 14 16.32 3.44 -3.31
N ILE A 15 15.30 3.47 -2.46
CA ILE A 15 13.89 3.44 -2.89
C ILE A 15 13.56 4.67 -3.75
N LYS A 16 14.09 5.85 -3.41
CA LYS A 16 13.93 7.08 -4.19
C LYS A 16 14.48 6.98 -5.59
N ASN A 17 15.57 6.22 -5.79
CA ASN A 17 16.17 6.01 -7.10
C ASN A 17 15.23 5.25 -8.06
N LEU A 18 14.23 4.52 -7.52
CA LEU A 18 13.19 3.87 -8.32
C LEU A 18 12.22 4.87 -8.99
N ASN A 19 12.33 6.18 -8.70
CA ASN A 19 11.65 7.18 -9.52
C ASN A 19 12.08 7.14 -11.00
N SER A 20 13.23 6.53 -11.31
CA SER A 20 13.67 6.29 -12.69
C SER A 20 12.62 5.58 -13.56
N TYR A 21 11.77 4.73 -12.99
CA TYR A 21 10.66 4.09 -13.71
C TYR A 21 9.54 5.08 -14.13
N TYR A 22 9.49 6.24 -13.50
CA TYR A 22 8.50 7.31 -13.72
C TYR A 22 9.13 8.56 -14.35
N GLU A 23 10.42 8.52 -14.71
CA GLU A 23 11.13 9.65 -15.27
C GLU A 23 10.78 9.85 -16.74
N ILE A 24 10.56 11.12 -17.09
CA ILE A 24 10.34 11.59 -18.46
C ILE A 24 11.03 12.93 -18.67
N GLU A 25 11.22 13.29 -19.93
CA GLU A 25 11.61 14.63 -20.32
C GLU A 25 10.40 15.57 -20.22
N CYS A 26 10.57 16.73 -19.59
CA CYS A 26 9.50 17.71 -19.47
C CYS A 26 9.20 18.34 -20.85
N PRO A 27 7.96 18.26 -21.36
CA PRO A 27 7.64 18.79 -22.69
C PRO A 27 7.70 20.32 -22.78
N LYS A 28 7.80 21.03 -21.64
CA LYS A 28 7.90 22.50 -21.61
C LYS A 28 9.33 23.03 -21.62
N CYS A 29 10.25 22.36 -20.93
CA CYS A 29 11.62 22.88 -20.71
C CYS A 29 12.72 21.87 -21.00
N HIS A 30 12.37 20.66 -21.45
CA HIS A 30 13.30 19.58 -21.74
C HIS A 30 14.14 19.12 -20.53
N GLY A 31 13.82 19.61 -19.34
CA GLY A 31 14.43 19.18 -18.08
C GLY A 31 13.83 17.88 -17.55
N LYS A 32 14.46 17.33 -16.50
CA LYS A 32 13.99 16.13 -15.83
C LYS A 32 12.63 16.34 -15.16
N ALA A 33 11.68 15.45 -15.42
CA ALA A 33 10.38 15.39 -14.76
C ALA A 33 10.05 13.97 -14.31
N VAL A 34 9.22 13.87 -13.26
CA VAL A 34 8.74 12.61 -12.71
C VAL A 34 7.23 12.58 -12.78
N ILE A 35 6.66 11.51 -13.32
CA ILE A 35 5.22 11.29 -13.35
C ILE A 35 4.72 11.08 -11.91
N ASP A 36 3.72 11.86 -11.51
CA ASP A 36 3.01 11.73 -10.23
C ASP A 36 1.80 10.80 -10.38
N ARG A 37 1.00 11.03 -11.42
CA ARG A 37 -0.19 10.23 -11.72
C ARG A 37 -0.50 10.20 -13.21
N VAL A 38 -1.14 9.14 -13.66
CA VAL A 38 -1.68 8.99 -15.01
C VAL A 38 -3.17 8.68 -14.91
N VAL A 39 -4.00 9.45 -15.60
CA VAL A 39 -5.44 9.25 -15.73
C VAL A 39 -5.74 8.67 -17.12
N PHE A 40 -6.47 7.56 -17.18
CA PHE A 40 -6.74 6.85 -18.43
C PHE A 40 -8.07 6.08 -18.40
N ASP A 41 -8.60 5.74 -19.57
CA ASP A 41 -9.72 4.79 -19.69
C ASP A 41 -9.18 3.38 -19.98
N LYS A 42 -9.76 2.37 -19.32
CA LYS A 42 -9.46 0.94 -19.50
C LYS A 42 -10.80 0.19 -19.63
N PRO A 43 -11.45 0.26 -20.80
CA PRO A 43 -12.80 -0.28 -20.97
C PRO A 43 -12.84 -1.82 -20.83
N ILE A 44 -11.73 -2.49 -21.15
CA ILE A 44 -11.58 -3.93 -21.10
C ILE A 44 -10.56 -4.28 -20.00
N ARG A 45 -11.03 -4.95 -18.93
CA ARG A 45 -10.23 -5.23 -17.72
C ARG A 45 -8.97 -6.05 -18.00
N ASN A 46 -9.09 -7.11 -18.80
CA ASN A 46 -8.01 -8.06 -19.09
C ASN A 46 -7.14 -7.69 -20.30
N GLN A 47 -7.28 -6.48 -20.83
CA GLN A 47 -6.47 -5.99 -21.95
C GLN A 47 -5.81 -4.66 -21.60
N ASN A 48 -4.53 -4.50 -21.91
CA ASN A 48 -3.80 -3.24 -21.68
C ASN A 48 -4.00 -2.22 -22.80
N LYS A 49 -5.15 -2.27 -23.46
CA LYS A 49 -5.61 -1.27 -24.41
C LYS A 49 -6.27 -0.14 -23.62
N ILE A 50 -5.51 0.92 -23.38
CA ILE A 50 -5.94 2.08 -22.61
C ILE A 50 -5.92 3.35 -23.45
N ASP A 51 -6.66 4.36 -23.01
CA ASP A 51 -6.67 5.70 -23.59
C ASP A 51 -6.26 6.70 -22.51
N ILE A 52 -5.07 7.29 -22.66
CA ILE A 52 -4.51 8.22 -21.66
C ILE A 52 -5.15 9.58 -21.86
N LYS A 53 -5.73 10.11 -20.78
CA LYS A 53 -6.39 11.43 -20.75
C LYS A 53 -5.50 12.53 -20.20
N THR A 54 -4.79 12.22 -19.13
CA THR A 54 -4.02 13.24 -18.42
C THR A 54 -2.84 12.61 -17.70
N VAL A 55 -1.67 13.20 -17.85
CA VAL A 55 -0.48 12.84 -17.07
C VAL A 55 -0.11 14.04 -16.21
N SER A 56 -0.08 13.87 -14.90
CA SER A 56 0.47 14.87 -13.99
C SER A 56 1.95 14.56 -13.73
N LEU A 57 2.79 15.56 -13.90
CA LEU A 57 4.24 15.47 -13.70
C LEU A 57 4.74 16.57 -12.77
N ASN A 58 5.77 16.24 -12.01
CA ASN A 58 6.55 17.16 -11.21
C ASN A 58 7.88 17.41 -11.93
N CYS A 59 8.04 18.60 -12.49
CA CYS A 59 9.28 19.04 -13.14
C CYS A 59 10.13 19.84 -12.15
N VAL A 60 11.44 19.59 -12.17
CA VAL A 60 12.42 20.33 -11.32
C VAL A 60 12.46 21.83 -11.67
N ASN A 61 12.24 22.18 -12.95
CA ASN A 61 12.38 23.56 -13.44
C ASN A 61 11.02 24.28 -13.58
N CYS A 62 9.93 23.57 -13.88
CA CYS A 62 8.65 24.16 -14.27
C CYS A 62 7.51 23.97 -13.26
N SER A 63 7.76 23.33 -12.12
CA SER A 63 6.71 22.91 -11.16
C SER A 63 5.70 21.92 -11.76
N THR A 64 4.63 21.59 -11.01
CA THR A 64 3.65 20.59 -11.42
C THR A 64 2.87 21.02 -12.67
N THR A 65 2.79 20.14 -13.67
CA THR A 65 2.07 20.37 -14.92
C THR A 65 1.24 19.15 -15.30
N ASN A 66 0.10 19.36 -15.96
CA ASN A 66 -0.68 18.31 -16.61
C ASN A 66 -0.43 18.35 -18.12
N ILE A 67 -0.28 17.18 -18.74
CA ILE A 67 -0.08 17.04 -20.19
C ILE A 67 -1.04 15.98 -20.75
N GLU A 68 -1.40 16.14 -22.01
CA GLU A 68 -2.37 15.30 -22.72
C GLU A 68 -1.76 14.59 -23.95
N ASP A 69 -0.54 14.96 -24.38
CA ASP A 69 0.00 14.64 -25.71
C ASP A 69 1.27 13.75 -25.70
N THR A 70 1.41 12.88 -24.69
CA THR A 70 2.59 11.98 -24.56
C THR A 70 2.20 10.51 -24.47
N ASN A 71 1.17 10.11 -25.22
CA ASN A 71 0.48 8.84 -24.97
C ASN A 71 1.37 7.61 -25.19
N ASP A 72 2.14 7.52 -26.28
CA ASP A 72 2.90 6.31 -26.61
C ASP A 72 4.07 6.04 -25.65
N VAL A 73 4.83 7.07 -25.29
CA VAL A 73 5.98 6.93 -24.37
C VAL A 73 5.48 6.47 -22.99
N ILE A 74 4.41 7.10 -22.49
CA ILE A 74 3.86 6.79 -21.17
C ILE A 74 3.22 5.40 -21.17
N LEU A 75 2.47 5.06 -22.21
CA LEU A 75 1.88 3.72 -22.38
C LEU A 75 2.96 2.64 -22.35
N ASN A 76 4.04 2.83 -23.10
CA ASN A 76 5.18 1.92 -23.14
C ASN A 76 5.84 1.80 -21.77
N GLN A 77 6.02 2.89 -21.02
CA GLN A 77 6.57 2.83 -19.67
C GLN A 77 5.66 2.07 -18.69
N MET A 78 4.34 2.32 -18.73
CA MET A 78 3.35 1.71 -17.82
C MET A 78 3.28 0.18 -17.99
N TYR A 79 3.38 -0.29 -19.23
CA TYR A 79 3.19 -1.70 -19.60
C TYR A 79 4.44 -2.36 -20.19
N TYR A 80 5.62 -1.80 -19.95
CA TYR A 80 6.88 -2.44 -20.32
C TYR A 80 6.99 -3.82 -19.64
N PRO A 81 7.37 -4.89 -20.37
CA PRO A 81 7.49 -6.23 -19.81
C PRO A 81 8.77 -6.37 -18.98
N TYR A 82 8.68 -6.09 -17.68
CA TYR A 82 9.79 -6.28 -16.75
C TYR A 82 9.98 -7.74 -16.31
N SER A 83 11.15 -8.05 -15.76
CA SER A 83 11.37 -9.24 -14.94
C SER A 83 11.10 -8.93 -13.46
N TYR A 84 10.52 -9.90 -12.75
CA TYR A 84 10.10 -9.79 -11.35
C TYR A 84 10.80 -10.87 -10.51
N LYS A 85 11.27 -10.52 -9.32
CA LYS A 85 12.02 -11.43 -8.42
C LYS A 85 11.20 -11.89 -7.22
N ASN A 86 10.26 -11.06 -6.80
CA ASN A 86 9.54 -11.13 -5.53
C ASN A 86 8.02 -11.26 -5.74
N ILE A 87 7.53 -10.97 -6.95
CA ILE A 87 6.10 -11.01 -7.29
C ILE A 87 5.86 -12.02 -8.40
N ASP A 88 4.91 -12.93 -8.20
CA ASP A 88 4.40 -13.79 -9.27
C ASP A 88 3.36 -13.03 -10.12
N VAL A 89 3.78 -12.58 -11.30
CA VAL A 89 2.90 -11.89 -12.25
C VAL A 89 1.86 -12.80 -12.91
N ASN A 90 2.01 -14.12 -12.81
CA ASN A 90 1.02 -15.08 -13.27
C ASN A 90 -0.03 -15.40 -12.22
N TYR A 91 0.11 -14.84 -11.00
CA TYR A 91 -0.86 -15.03 -9.93
C TYR A 91 -2.27 -14.70 -10.41
N THR A 92 -3.15 -15.69 -10.28
CA THR A 92 -4.55 -15.61 -10.67
C THR A 92 -5.39 -15.59 -9.41
N PHE A 93 -6.23 -14.56 -9.29
CA PHE A 93 -7.12 -14.41 -8.14
C PHE A 93 -8.23 -15.46 -8.17
N LEU A 94 -8.63 -15.90 -6.99
CA LEU A 94 -9.83 -16.69 -6.76
C LEU A 94 -11.06 -15.86 -7.14
N LYS A 95 -11.79 -16.33 -8.15
CA LYS A 95 -13.03 -15.72 -8.63
C LYS A 95 -13.98 -15.46 -7.47
N ASN A 96 -14.33 -14.20 -7.27
CA ASN A 96 -15.31 -13.79 -6.28
C ASN A 96 -15.95 -12.47 -6.72
N SER A 97 -17.22 -12.55 -7.13
CA SER A 97 -17.99 -11.40 -7.60
C SER A 97 -18.24 -10.37 -6.49
N LYS A 98 -18.30 -10.79 -5.22
CA LYS A 98 -18.48 -9.87 -4.08
C LYS A 98 -17.31 -8.88 -3.98
N ILE A 99 -16.09 -9.26 -4.35
CA ILE A 99 -14.90 -8.38 -4.36
C ILE A 99 -14.47 -7.94 -5.76
N ALA A 100 -15.35 -8.07 -6.75
CA ALA A 100 -15.12 -7.71 -8.15
C ALA A 100 -13.93 -8.42 -8.82
N VAL A 101 -13.65 -9.66 -8.41
CA VAL A 101 -12.68 -10.53 -9.09
C VAL A 101 -13.40 -11.36 -10.14
N LEU A 102 -12.98 -11.19 -11.39
CA LEU A 102 -13.52 -11.94 -12.53
C LEU A 102 -12.85 -13.32 -12.66
N GLU A 103 -13.39 -14.14 -13.56
CA GLU A 103 -12.76 -15.40 -13.91
C GLU A 103 -11.42 -15.18 -14.61
N ASN A 104 -10.39 -15.95 -14.24
CA ASN A 104 -9.02 -15.85 -14.77
C ASN A 104 -8.38 -14.46 -14.59
N ASP A 105 -8.82 -13.71 -13.59
CA ASP A 105 -8.31 -12.38 -13.32
C ASP A 105 -6.91 -12.46 -12.70
N LYS A 106 -5.92 -11.82 -13.34
CA LYS A 106 -4.52 -11.85 -12.92
C LYS A 106 -4.14 -10.58 -12.19
N ILE A 107 -3.08 -10.62 -11.39
CA ILE A 107 -2.50 -9.44 -10.74
C ILE A 107 -2.19 -8.31 -11.74
N THR A 108 -1.75 -8.68 -12.94
CA THR A 108 -1.45 -7.79 -14.07
C THR A 108 -2.67 -7.11 -14.69
N ASN A 109 -3.90 -7.55 -14.36
CA ASN A 109 -5.14 -6.86 -14.78
C ASN A 109 -5.49 -5.71 -13.83
N ILE A 110 -5.05 -5.81 -12.57
CA ILE A 110 -5.39 -4.85 -11.49
C ILE A 110 -4.28 -3.82 -11.32
N PHE A 111 -3.03 -4.19 -11.58
CA PHE A 111 -1.86 -3.32 -11.51
C PHE A 111 -1.27 -3.10 -12.90
N THR A 112 -0.63 -1.94 -13.10
CA THR A 112 0.25 -1.74 -14.25
C THR A 112 1.59 -2.43 -14.02
N TYR A 113 2.30 -2.77 -15.10
CA TYR A 113 3.54 -3.54 -15.00
C TYR A 113 4.63 -2.73 -14.30
N ARG A 114 4.70 -1.43 -14.60
CA ARG A 114 5.55 -0.49 -13.89
C ARG A 114 5.28 -0.49 -12.38
N ASN A 115 4.02 -0.38 -11.96
CA ASN A 115 3.70 -0.34 -10.54
C ASN A 115 4.07 -1.67 -9.84
N LEU A 116 3.79 -2.81 -10.45
CA LEU A 116 4.28 -4.09 -9.92
C LEU A 116 5.80 -4.11 -9.82
N LYS A 117 6.50 -3.59 -10.83
CA LYS A 117 7.96 -3.62 -10.85
C LYS A 117 8.56 -2.79 -9.72
N VAL A 118 7.98 -1.62 -9.46
CA VAL A 118 8.46 -0.76 -8.38
C VAL A 118 8.22 -1.41 -7.01
N ILE A 119 7.08 -2.09 -6.80
CA ILE A 119 6.83 -2.86 -5.57
C ILE A 119 7.84 -4.00 -5.43
N ASP A 120 8.08 -4.74 -6.52
CA ASP A 120 9.04 -5.84 -6.60
C ASP A 120 10.45 -5.38 -6.19
N GLU A 121 10.90 -4.23 -6.67
CA GLU A 121 12.20 -3.64 -6.32
C GLU A 121 12.25 -3.15 -4.86
N ILE A 122 11.17 -2.56 -4.32
CA ILE A 122 11.11 -2.20 -2.90
C ILE A 122 11.23 -3.45 -2.01
N LEU A 123 10.56 -4.54 -2.39
CA LEU A 123 10.68 -5.82 -1.70
C LEU A 123 12.12 -6.37 -1.78
N ASP A 124 12.77 -6.26 -2.95
CA ASP A 124 14.16 -6.68 -3.15
C ASP A 124 15.13 -5.88 -2.26
N ILE A 125 14.98 -4.55 -2.24
CA ILE A 125 15.76 -3.66 -1.37
C ILE A 125 15.57 -4.05 0.09
N SER A 126 14.34 -4.38 0.50
CA SER A 126 14.04 -4.74 1.88
C SER A 126 14.80 -5.98 2.35
N LYS A 127 15.03 -6.97 1.48
CA LYS A 127 15.75 -8.21 1.82
C LYS A 127 17.18 -7.99 2.33
N ASN A 128 17.80 -6.86 1.98
CA ASN A 128 19.14 -6.49 2.43
C ASN A 128 19.18 -5.79 3.80
N LEU A 129 18.02 -5.61 4.46
CA LEU A 129 17.90 -4.98 5.77
C LEU A 129 17.71 -6.01 6.88
N SER A 130 17.83 -5.58 8.14
CA SER A 130 17.47 -6.42 9.29
C SER A 130 16.00 -6.87 9.25
N THR A 131 15.69 -7.98 9.92
CA THR A 131 14.33 -8.54 9.99
C THR A 131 13.29 -7.53 10.47
N ASP A 132 13.63 -6.67 11.43
CA ASP A 132 12.71 -5.65 11.95
C ASP A 132 12.53 -4.48 10.97
N ALA A 133 13.59 -4.07 10.26
CA ALA A 133 13.49 -3.08 9.18
C ALA A 133 12.64 -3.60 8.01
N GLN A 134 12.80 -4.88 7.66
CA GLN A 134 11.95 -5.56 6.67
C GLN A 134 10.47 -5.54 7.06
N LYS A 135 10.14 -5.85 8.33
CA LYS A 135 8.77 -5.77 8.85
C LYS A 135 8.20 -4.37 8.73
N ILE A 136 8.98 -3.33 9.02
CA ILE A 136 8.56 -1.93 8.86
C ILE A 136 8.24 -1.63 7.39
N ILE A 137 9.10 -2.01 6.44
CA ILE A 137 8.84 -1.79 5.01
C ILE A 137 7.57 -2.51 4.57
N LYS A 138 7.41 -3.80 4.94
CA LYS A 138 6.22 -4.58 4.62
C LYS A 138 4.96 -3.95 5.21
N TYR A 139 4.99 -3.53 6.47
CA TYR A 139 3.88 -2.84 7.12
C TYR A 139 3.49 -1.55 6.37
N ILE A 140 4.49 -0.74 5.99
CA ILE A 140 4.25 0.48 5.21
C ILE A 140 3.61 0.12 3.86
N LEU A 141 4.16 -0.83 3.09
CA LEU A 141 3.59 -1.28 1.82
C LEU A 141 2.14 -1.76 1.98
N MET A 142 1.85 -2.60 2.97
CA MET A 142 0.49 -3.09 3.26
C MET A 142 -0.49 -1.92 3.51
N SER A 143 -0.05 -0.86 4.19
CA SER A 143 -0.90 0.30 4.51
C SER A 143 -1.36 1.13 3.29
N PHE A 144 -0.80 0.89 2.11
CA PHE A 144 -1.16 1.61 0.89
C PHE A 144 -1.24 0.74 -0.38
N MET A 145 -1.20 -0.59 -0.26
CA MET A 145 -1.27 -1.51 -1.40
C MET A 145 -2.50 -1.25 -2.29
N HIS A 146 -3.65 -0.96 -1.67
CA HIS A 146 -4.88 -0.58 -2.35
C HIS A 146 -4.78 0.70 -3.21
N GLN A 147 -3.74 1.52 -3.01
CA GLN A 147 -3.46 2.75 -3.77
C GLN A 147 -2.43 2.52 -4.89
N CYS A 148 -1.68 1.42 -4.84
CA CYS A 148 -0.69 1.07 -5.86
C CYS A 148 -1.32 0.45 -7.11
N LYS A 149 -2.50 -0.14 -6.97
CA LYS A 149 -3.26 -0.70 -8.08
C LYS A 149 -3.84 0.41 -8.97
N ILE A 150 -4.48 0.01 -10.06
CA ILE A 150 -5.34 0.89 -10.85
C ILE A 150 -6.56 1.28 -9.99
N THR A 151 -6.73 2.58 -9.75
CA THR A 151 -7.80 3.12 -8.87
C THR A 151 -8.72 4.08 -9.62
N ASP A 152 -9.76 4.55 -8.95
CA ASP A 152 -10.53 5.73 -9.37
C ASP A 152 -9.83 7.03 -8.94
N LYS A 153 -10.27 8.18 -9.48
CA LYS A 153 -9.73 9.51 -9.15
C LYS A 153 -9.68 9.83 -7.66
N ARG A 154 -10.66 9.35 -6.88
CA ARG A 154 -10.70 9.59 -5.43
C ARG A 154 -9.90 8.54 -4.65
N SER A 155 -9.57 7.41 -5.27
CA SER A 155 -8.92 6.26 -4.64
C SER A 155 -9.67 5.80 -3.37
N ASN A 156 -11.00 5.89 -3.41
CA ASN A 156 -11.90 5.68 -2.27
C ASN A 156 -12.80 4.44 -2.45
N SER A 157 -12.56 3.63 -3.47
CA SER A 157 -13.35 2.41 -3.65
C SER A 157 -13.24 1.52 -2.42
N GLN A 158 -14.39 1.13 -1.88
CA GLN A 158 -14.52 0.16 -0.78
C GLN A 158 -14.13 -1.26 -1.21
N TRP A 159 -13.89 -1.48 -2.50
CA TRP A 159 -13.57 -2.78 -3.10
C TRP A 159 -12.11 -2.81 -3.58
N PRO A 160 -11.15 -3.28 -2.74
CA PRO A 160 -9.73 -3.37 -3.06
C PRO A 160 -9.35 -4.01 -4.40
N LEU A 161 -10.15 -4.91 -4.96
CA LEU A 161 -9.81 -5.59 -6.23
C LEU A 161 -10.63 -5.08 -7.43
N TRP A 162 -11.58 -4.18 -7.20
CA TRP A 162 -12.30 -3.48 -8.26
C TRP A 162 -11.41 -2.43 -8.93
N ILE A 163 -11.55 -2.25 -10.25
CA ILE A 163 -10.96 -1.12 -10.99
C ILE A 163 -12.06 -0.46 -11.85
N PRO A 164 -12.04 0.87 -12.02
CA PRO A 164 -12.97 1.55 -12.90
C PRO A 164 -12.69 1.22 -14.37
N LYS A 165 -13.68 1.46 -15.25
CA LYS A 165 -13.49 1.39 -16.72
C LYS A 165 -13.07 2.72 -17.33
N ARG A 166 -13.43 3.83 -16.68
CA ARG A 166 -13.14 5.19 -17.10
C ARG A 166 -12.45 5.95 -15.98
N ASP A 167 -11.62 6.92 -16.34
CA ASP A 167 -10.91 7.78 -15.41
C ASP A 167 -10.14 6.97 -14.34
N CYS A 168 -9.56 5.86 -14.79
CA CYS A 168 -8.63 5.04 -14.04
C CYS A 168 -7.41 5.88 -13.69
N VAL A 169 -6.79 5.58 -12.56
CA VAL A 169 -5.60 6.28 -12.08
C VAL A 169 -4.51 5.30 -11.72
N GLU A 170 -3.36 5.46 -12.37
CA GLU A 170 -2.08 4.97 -11.88
C GLU A 170 -1.40 6.08 -11.08
N ARG A 171 -0.83 5.75 -9.92
CA ARG A 171 -0.07 6.68 -9.08
C ARG A 171 1.38 6.21 -8.97
N ASN A 172 2.29 7.17 -8.84
CA ASN A 172 3.68 6.92 -8.51
C ASN A 172 3.81 6.34 -7.10
N ILE A 173 4.31 5.11 -7.02
CA ILE A 173 4.42 4.35 -5.78
C ILE A 173 5.42 4.98 -4.80
N ILE A 174 6.50 5.57 -5.30
CA ILE A 174 7.54 6.19 -4.47
C ILE A 174 6.97 7.39 -3.71
N THR A 175 6.15 8.20 -4.40
CA THR A 175 5.47 9.34 -3.78
C THR A 175 4.54 8.91 -2.65
N ILE A 176 3.78 7.81 -2.85
CA ILE A 176 2.89 7.28 -1.81
C ILE A 176 3.71 6.69 -0.65
N PHE A 177 4.74 5.91 -0.96
CA PHE A 177 5.62 5.28 0.03
C PHE A 177 6.24 6.31 0.97
N GLU A 178 6.81 7.39 0.43
CA GLU A 178 7.42 8.46 1.23
C GLU A 178 6.41 9.12 2.18
N LYS A 179 5.20 9.42 1.68
CA LYS A 179 4.13 9.98 2.50
C LYS A 179 3.77 9.03 3.65
N LYS A 180 3.65 7.73 3.37
CA LYS A 180 3.28 6.72 4.35
C LYS A 180 4.39 6.47 5.37
N LEU A 181 5.64 6.45 4.95
CA LEU A 181 6.79 6.40 5.86
C LEU A 181 6.85 7.61 6.78
N ASN A 182 6.63 8.82 6.26
CA ASN A 182 6.62 10.03 7.07
C ASN A 182 5.50 9.99 8.12
N ASN A 183 4.31 9.50 7.75
CA ASN A 183 3.21 9.30 8.69
C ASN A 183 3.55 8.25 9.75
N PHE A 184 4.18 7.14 9.35
CA PHE A 184 4.66 6.12 10.27
C PHE A 184 5.65 6.70 11.29
N VAL A 185 6.67 7.44 10.83
CA VAL A 185 7.65 8.10 11.71
C VAL A 185 6.98 9.08 12.67
N LYS A 186 6.00 9.86 12.21
CA LYS A 186 5.23 10.78 13.07
C LYS A 186 4.44 10.02 14.13
N ALA A 187 3.74 8.94 13.74
CA ALA A 187 2.99 8.10 14.66
C ALA A 187 3.91 7.44 15.71
N THR A 188 5.07 6.91 15.31
CA THR A 188 6.04 6.34 16.24
C THR A 188 6.53 7.35 17.27
N LYS A 189 6.82 8.59 16.84
CA LYS A 189 7.22 9.67 17.75
C LYS A 189 6.12 10.03 18.73
N PHE A 190 4.88 10.16 18.24
CA PHE A 190 3.72 10.42 19.08
C PHE A 190 3.53 9.31 20.12
N ILE A 191 3.54 8.05 19.70
CA ILE A 191 3.36 6.90 20.60
C ILE A 191 4.45 6.88 21.68
N HIS A 192 5.70 7.13 21.30
CA HIS A 192 6.81 7.15 22.25
C HIS A 192 6.70 8.28 23.30
N ASN A 193 6.13 9.42 22.91
CA ASN A 193 5.97 10.57 23.79
C ASN A 193 4.79 10.41 24.76
N GLU A 194 3.65 9.93 24.27
CA GLU A 194 2.40 9.83 25.04
C GLU A 194 2.35 8.56 25.91
N TYR A 195 2.79 7.42 25.36
CA TYR A 195 2.68 6.12 26.02
C TYR A 195 4.04 5.68 26.59
N LYS A 196 4.65 6.52 27.43
CA LYS A 196 5.89 6.16 28.14
C LYS A 196 5.66 4.96 29.07
N ASN A 197 6.72 4.16 29.25
CA ASN A 197 6.71 2.94 30.07
C ASN A 197 5.63 1.93 29.64
N ASN A 198 5.30 1.88 28.35
CA ASN A 198 4.40 0.85 27.84
C ASN A 198 5.05 -0.54 27.91
N SER A 199 4.23 -1.54 28.22
CA SER A 199 4.60 -2.95 28.16
C SER A 199 3.36 -3.81 27.98
N ILE A 200 3.55 -5.00 27.40
CA ILE A 200 2.55 -6.06 27.44
C ILE A 200 2.70 -6.76 28.80
N VAL A 201 1.58 -7.03 29.48
CA VAL A 201 1.54 -7.76 30.76
C VAL A 201 0.71 -9.02 30.64
N ASP A 202 1.00 -9.99 31.49
CA ASP A 202 0.43 -11.33 31.43
C ASP A 202 -0.78 -11.53 32.36
N SER A 203 -1.09 -10.55 33.22
CA SER A 203 -2.21 -10.64 34.17
C SER A 203 -2.86 -9.29 34.45
N PHE A 204 -4.12 -9.34 34.89
CA PHE A 204 -4.92 -8.16 35.22
C PHE A 204 -4.28 -7.32 36.34
N ASP A 205 -3.71 -7.94 37.36
CA ASP A 205 -3.10 -7.23 38.50
C ASP A 205 -1.88 -6.37 38.10
N LEU A 206 -1.29 -6.66 36.93
CA LEU A 206 -0.18 -5.89 36.37
C LEU A 206 -0.64 -4.78 35.41
N LEU A 207 -1.93 -4.69 35.11
CA LEU A 207 -2.48 -3.60 34.29
C LEU A 207 -2.41 -2.28 35.05
N GLU A 208 -1.76 -1.31 34.41
CA GLU A 208 -1.72 0.07 34.87
C GLU A 208 -1.73 0.99 33.65
N LYS A 209 -1.67 2.30 33.90
CA LYS A 209 -1.60 3.30 32.83
C LYS A 209 -0.48 2.94 31.84
N ASN A 210 -0.83 2.93 30.55
CA ASN A 210 0.04 2.60 29.41
C ASN A 210 0.49 1.13 29.29
N LYS A 211 0.00 0.21 30.13
CA LYS A 211 0.21 -1.23 29.94
C LYS A 211 -0.97 -1.87 29.22
N THR A 212 -0.70 -2.98 28.54
CA THR A 212 -1.70 -3.70 27.75
C THR A 212 -1.63 -5.19 28.07
N MET A 213 -2.77 -5.83 28.30
CA MET A 213 -2.86 -7.27 28.44
C MET A 213 -3.41 -7.86 27.14
N LEU A 214 -2.79 -8.92 26.63
CA LEU A 214 -3.24 -9.62 25.43
C LEU A 214 -3.74 -11.01 25.80
N LEU A 215 -5.03 -11.27 25.54
CA LEU A 215 -5.63 -12.58 25.72
C LEU A 215 -5.73 -13.29 24.38
N HIS A 216 -4.96 -14.37 24.20
CA HIS A 216 -4.97 -15.18 22.98
C HIS A 216 -6.06 -16.27 23.01
N LYS A 217 -7.31 -15.87 23.26
CA LYS A 217 -8.46 -16.78 23.29
C LYS A 217 -9.74 -16.10 22.82
N GLY A 218 -10.72 -16.90 22.39
CA GLY A 218 -12.04 -16.39 22.02
C GLY A 218 -12.73 -15.71 23.20
N SER A 219 -13.48 -14.64 22.92
CA SER A 219 -14.14 -13.83 23.95
C SER A 219 -15.12 -14.64 24.81
N GLN A 220 -15.73 -15.69 24.24
CA GLN A 220 -16.59 -16.64 24.95
C GLN A 220 -15.88 -17.46 26.03
N HIS A 221 -14.54 -17.49 26.01
CA HIS A 221 -13.70 -18.20 26.99
C HIS A 221 -13.04 -17.24 27.99
N ILE A 222 -13.37 -15.95 27.92
CA ILE A 222 -12.96 -14.97 28.92
C ILE A 222 -13.85 -15.14 30.14
N SER A 223 -13.24 -15.22 31.32
CA SER A 223 -13.93 -15.44 32.59
C SER A 223 -13.33 -14.56 33.70
N THR A 224 -13.90 -14.68 34.90
CA THR A 224 -13.45 -13.99 36.10
C THR A 224 -12.01 -14.33 36.52
N THR A 225 -11.42 -15.39 35.96
CA THR A 225 -9.99 -15.70 36.17
C THR A 225 -9.06 -14.82 35.33
N ASP A 226 -9.54 -14.23 34.23
CA ASP A 226 -8.73 -13.32 33.42
C ASP A 226 -8.81 -11.88 33.92
N PHE A 227 -10.00 -11.42 34.27
CA PHE A 227 -10.23 -10.14 34.92
C PHE A 227 -11.51 -10.15 35.77
N PRO A 228 -11.57 -9.36 36.85
CA PRO A 228 -12.72 -9.34 37.77
C PRO A 228 -14.01 -8.81 37.12
N ASP A 229 -15.15 -9.18 37.69
CA ASP A 229 -16.44 -8.57 37.33
C ASP A 229 -16.42 -7.05 37.58
N ASN A 230 -17.14 -6.29 36.75
CA ASN A 230 -17.26 -4.84 36.82
C ASN A 230 -15.92 -4.07 36.70
N SER A 231 -14.91 -4.66 36.08
CA SER A 231 -13.58 -4.03 35.87
C SER A 231 -13.43 -3.30 34.53
N VAL A 232 -14.46 -3.30 33.68
CA VAL A 232 -14.40 -2.78 32.31
C VAL A 232 -15.40 -1.64 32.14
N ASP A 233 -14.90 -0.44 31.84
CA ASP A 233 -15.75 0.75 31.58
C ASP A 233 -16.25 0.82 30.12
N LEU A 234 -15.45 0.31 29.17
CA LEU A 234 -15.72 0.41 27.74
C LEU A 234 -15.32 -0.88 27.02
N ILE A 235 -16.25 -1.40 26.23
CA ILE A 235 -16.01 -2.51 25.32
C ILE A 235 -16.14 -1.98 23.89
N ILE A 236 -15.10 -2.19 23.08
CA ILE A 236 -15.09 -1.88 21.65
C ILE A 236 -15.02 -3.20 20.89
N THR A 237 -16.00 -3.46 20.02
CA THR A 237 -16.04 -4.62 19.13
C THR A 237 -16.25 -4.18 17.68
N ASP A 238 -15.64 -4.89 16.74
CA ASP A 238 -16.02 -4.83 15.33
C ASP A 238 -17.34 -5.62 15.15
N PRO A 239 -18.27 -5.25 14.23
CA PRO A 239 -19.53 -5.97 14.10
C PRO A 239 -19.29 -7.47 13.82
N PRO A 240 -19.95 -8.38 14.56
CA PRO A 240 -19.69 -9.82 14.51
C PRO A 240 -20.33 -10.51 13.28
N TYR A 241 -20.57 -9.77 12.20
CA TYR A 241 -21.28 -10.31 11.05
C TYR A 241 -20.31 -11.03 10.12
N LEU A 242 -20.30 -12.36 10.27
CA LEU A 242 -19.72 -13.28 9.30
C LEU A 242 -20.22 -12.90 7.88
N GLU A 243 -19.30 -12.80 6.93
CA GLU A 243 -19.51 -12.41 5.53
C GLU A 243 -19.84 -10.93 5.22
N GLN A 244 -19.92 -10.03 6.21
CA GLN A 244 -20.15 -8.61 5.89
C GLN A 244 -18.88 -7.94 5.35
N VAL A 245 -17.71 -8.32 5.86
CA VAL A 245 -16.41 -7.84 5.40
C VAL A 245 -15.52 -9.00 4.99
N LEU A 246 -15.16 -9.02 3.71
CA LEU A 246 -14.49 -10.14 3.03
C LEU A 246 -12.96 -10.08 3.23
N TYR A 247 -12.53 -9.99 4.50
CA TYR A 247 -11.11 -9.79 4.84
C TYR A 247 -10.23 -10.90 4.28
N SER A 248 -10.65 -12.16 4.44
CA SER A 248 -9.93 -13.34 3.93
C SER A 248 -9.79 -13.29 2.41
N GLU A 249 -10.82 -12.85 1.70
CA GLU A 249 -10.78 -12.76 0.24
C GLU A 249 -9.92 -11.57 -0.23
N TYR A 250 -9.82 -10.51 0.57
CA TYR A 250 -8.85 -9.43 0.34
C TYR A 250 -7.41 -9.84 0.65
N MET A 251 -7.17 -10.89 1.44
CA MET A 251 -5.80 -11.37 1.72
C MET A 251 -5.07 -11.84 0.47
N GLN A 252 -5.78 -12.16 -0.62
CA GLN A 252 -5.15 -12.48 -1.91
C GLN A 252 -4.24 -11.34 -2.44
N LEU A 253 -4.50 -10.09 -2.04
CA LEU A 253 -3.65 -8.95 -2.42
C LEU A 253 -2.32 -8.92 -1.63
N TYR A 254 -2.28 -9.56 -0.48
CA TYR A 254 -1.17 -9.54 0.48
C TYR A 254 -0.48 -10.90 0.64
N ALA A 255 -0.94 -11.91 -0.10
CA ALA A 255 -0.45 -13.28 -0.07
C ALA A 255 0.94 -13.41 -0.72
#